data_AF-A0A7X9PR03-F1
#
_entry.id   AF-A0A7X9PR03-F1
#
_cell.length_a   1.000
_cell.length_b   1.000
_cell.length_c   1.000
_cell.angle_alpha   90.00
_cell.angle_beta   90.00
_cell.angle_gamma   90.00
#
_symmetry.space_group_name_H-M   'P 1'
#
loop_
_entity.id
_entity.type
_entity.pdbx_description
1 polymer ?
#
loop_
_entity_poly.entity_id
_entity_poly.type
_entity_poly.pdbx_seq_one_letter_code
_entity_poly.pdbx_strand_id
1 'polypeptide(L)'
;MKYNFSIQSIGERKFSSPLKISRFTHDENRLLFKTHIDNYAALKDDNGDPLSVELAGPRSKIFFKPAETKAVIVTCGGLCPGINDVIRSITLTLFHRYNVTEIWGANYGLRGLNPDCGHEMIRLTPEFVDNITS
;
A
#
# COMPACT_ATOMS: atom_id res chain seq x y z
N MET A 1 -13.72 -14.02 -20.09
CA MET A 1 -14.04 -13.51 -18.74
C MET A 1 -13.71 -12.02 -18.71
N LYS A 2 -14.67 -11.11 -18.43
CA LYS A 2 -14.50 -9.66 -18.67
C LYS A 2 -13.81 -8.91 -17.51
N TYR A 3 -13.78 -9.48 -16.31
CA TYR A 3 -13.24 -8.84 -15.10
C TYR A 3 -12.41 -9.84 -14.29
N ASN A 4 -11.22 -9.43 -13.87
CA ASN A 4 -10.35 -10.17 -12.96
C ASN A 4 -9.95 -9.23 -11.82
N PHE A 5 -10.33 -9.58 -10.57
CA PHE A 5 -10.04 -8.80 -9.36
C PHE A 5 -9.05 -9.51 -8.43
N SER A 6 -8.32 -10.50 -8.93
CA SER A 6 -7.27 -11.16 -8.17
C SER A 6 -6.10 -10.21 -7.93
N ILE A 7 -5.70 -10.07 -6.67
CA ILE A 7 -4.49 -9.33 -6.29
C ILE A 7 -3.31 -10.31 -6.26
N GLN A 8 -2.23 -9.96 -6.94
CA GLN A 8 -1.03 -10.78 -6.92
C GLN A 8 -0.36 -10.72 -5.54
N SER A 9 0.04 -11.89 -5.05
CA SER A 9 0.90 -11.99 -3.87
C SER A 9 2.34 -12.26 -4.30
N ILE A 10 3.28 -11.62 -3.60
CA ILE A 10 4.72 -11.83 -3.78
C ILE A 10 5.26 -13.03 -2.98
N GLY A 11 4.39 -13.73 -2.23
CA GLY A 11 4.72 -14.97 -1.54
C GLY A 11 4.02 -15.13 -0.20
N GLU A 12 4.52 -16.06 0.61
CA GLU A 12 3.94 -16.40 1.91
C GLU A 12 4.22 -15.31 2.97
N ARG A 13 3.18 -14.91 3.71
CA ARG A 13 3.27 -13.97 4.84
C ARG A 13 3.75 -14.69 6.10
N LYS A 14 5.06 -14.65 6.36
CA LYS A 14 5.71 -15.42 7.45
C LYS A 14 5.87 -14.64 8.75
N PHE A 15 5.93 -13.32 8.70
CA PHE A 15 6.24 -12.50 9.87
C PHE A 15 4.96 -11.99 10.53
N SER A 16 4.92 -12.00 11.87
CA SER A 16 3.83 -11.35 12.59
C SER A 16 3.89 -9.83 12.41
N SER A 17 2.72 -9.22 12.19
CA SER A 17 2.60 -7.78 12.11
C SER A 17 2.94 -7.14 13.47
N PRO A 18 3.73 -6.05 13.51
CA PRO A 18 4.05 -5.35 14.75
C PRO A 18 2.88 -4.50 15.28
N LEU A 19 1.79 -4.41 14.53
CA LEU A 19 0.64 -3.58 14.88
C LEU A 19 -0.07 -4.08 16.14
N LYS A 20 -0.23 -3.18 17.12
CA LYS A 20 -1.04 -3.40 18.32
C LYS A 20 -2.46 -2.89 18.09
N ILE A 21 -3.26 -3.64 17.36
CA ILE A 21 -4.65 -3.30 17.03
C ILE A 21 -5.61 -4.42 17.40
N SER A 22 -6.87 -4.10 17.65
CA SER A 22 -7.90 -5.06 18.04
C SER A 22 -8.41 -5.91 16.89
N ARG A 23 -8.36 -5.41 15.65
CA ARG A 23 -8.93 -6.09 14.48
C ARG A 23 -7.99 -6.02 13.28
N PHE A 24 -7.62 -7.19 12.77
CA PHE A 24 -6.97 -7.35 11.48
C PHE A 24 -8.00 -7.69 10.41
N THR A 25 -7.68 -7.37 9.15
CA THR A 25 -8.47 -7.77 7.99
C THR A 25 -8.09 -9.19 7.59
N HIS A 26 -9.09 -10.02 7.30
CA HIS A 26 -8.94 -11.37 6.79
C HIS A 26 -9.22 -11.38 5.30
N ASP A 27 -8.53 -12.24 4.54
CA ASP A 27 -8.65 -12.26 3.08
C ASP A 27 -10.01 -12.84 2.62
N GLU A 28 -10.66 -13.63 3.48
CA GLU A 28 -12.03 -14.10 3.25
C GLU A 28 -13.07 -12.97 3.32
N ASN A 29 -12.75 -11.85 3.99
CA ASN A 29 -13.64 -10.70 4.06
C ASN A 29 -13.56 -9.90 2.75
N ARG A 30 -14.49 -10.17 1.85
CA ARG A 30 -14.56 -9.55 0.53
C ARG A 30 -15.78 -8.63 0.42
N LEU A 31 -15.65 -7.59 -0.41
CA LEU A 31 -16.75 -6.69 -0.75
C LEU A 31 -17.34 -7.10 -2.10
N LEU A 32 -18.66 -7.22 -2.18
CA LEU A 32 -19.33 -7.48 -3.45
C LEU A 32 -19.06 -6.36 -4.45
N PHE A 33 -18.72 -6.71 -5.69
CA PHE A 33 -18.48 -5.72 -6.74
C PHE A 33 -19.77 -5.00 -7.14
N LYS A 34 -20.88 -5.75 -7.20
CA LYS A 34 -22.23 -5.19 -7.29
C LYS A 34 -22.94 -5.37 -5.95
N THR A 35 -23.25 -4.25 -5.30
CA THR A 35 -23.79 -4.23 -3.93
C THR A 35 -25.31 -4.25 -3.87
N HIS A 36 -26.00 -3.95 -4.98
CA HIS A 36 -27.46 -4.04 -5.05
C HIS A 36 -27.94 -5.49 -5.20
N ILE A 37 -28.97 -5.85 -4.43
CA ILE A 37 -29.45 -7.23 -4.29
C ILE A 37 -29.99 -7.83 -5.60
N ASP A 38 -30.62 -7.01 -6.44
CA ASP A 38 -31.11 -7.36 -7.77
C ASP A 38 -29.99 -7.78 -8.74
N ASN A 39 -28.75 -7.42 -8.42
CA ASN A 39 -27.56 -7.68 -9.23
C ASN A 39 -26.55 -8.61 -8.55
N TYR A 40 -26.86 -9.15 -7.37
CA TYR A 40 -25.94 -9.90 -6.52
C TYR A 40 -25.20 -11.03 -7.25
N ALA A 41 -25.92 -11.85 -8.02
CA ALA A 41 -25.37 -13.00 -8.74
C ALA A 41 -25.23 -12.76 -10.25
N ALA A 42 -25.40 -11.52 -10.72
CA ALA A 42 -25.38 -11.19 -12.14
C ALA A 42 -23.99 -11.34 -12.78
N LEU A 43 -22.93 -11.24 -11.97
CA LEU A 43 -21.56 -11.47 -12.38
C LEU A 43 -20.93 -12.46 -11.40
N LYS A 44 -20.34 -13.52 -11.94
CA LYS A 44 -19.70 -14.58 -11.18
C LYS A 44 -18.24 -14.74 -11.58
N ASP A 45 -17.42 -15.20 -10.66
CA ASP A 45 -16.06 -15.65 -10.97
C ASP A 45 -16.07 -17.07 -11.56
N ASP A 46 -14.87 -17.62 -11.80
CA ASP A 46 -14.69 -18.95 -12.39
C ASP A 46 -15.20 -20.08 -11.47
N ASN A 47 -15.32 -19.82 -10.15
CA ASN A 47 -15.86 -20.76 -9.18
C ASN A 47 -17.39 -20.68 -9.06
N GLY A 48 -18.03 -19.73 -9.76
CA GLY A 48 -19.48 -19.50 -9.72
C GLY A 48 -19.94 -18.64 -8.54
N ASP A 49 -19.00 -18.07 -7.78
CA ASP A 49 -19.28 -17.17 -6.67
C ASP A 49 -19.55 -15.75 -7.17
N PRO A 50 -20.38 -14.96 -6.46
CA PRO A 50 -20.58 -13.55 -6.77
C PRO A 50 -19.27 -12.79 -6.84
N LEU A 51 -19.10 -12.02 -7.93
CA LEU A 51 -17.90 -11.25 -8.16
C LEU A 51 -17.67 -10.26 -7.02
N SER A 52 -16.48 -10.32 -6.42
CA SER A 52 -16.13 -9.55 -5.23
C SER A 52 -14.68 -9.06 -5.30
N VAL A 53 -14.38 -8.01 -4.53
CA VAL A 53 -13.06 -7.38 -4.42
C VAL A 53 -12.48 -7.59 -3.02
N GLU A 54 -11.16 -7.66 -2.94
CA GLU A 54 -10.45 -7.80 -1.67
C GLU A 54 -10.48 -6.49 -0.87
N LEU A 55 -10.69 -6.58 0.45
CA LEU A 55 -10.61 -5.42 1.34
C LEU A 55 -9.17 -5.07 1.68
N ALA A 56 -8.80 -3.81 1.48
CA ALA A 56 -7.56 -3.26 2.01
C ALA A 56 -7.59 -3.22 3.55
N GLY A 57 -6.42 -3.36 4.18
CA GLY A 57 -6.27 -3.22 5.62
C GLY A 57 -5.11 -4.02 6.21
N PRO A 58 -4.81 -3.84 7.51
CA PRO A 58 -3.71 -4.52 8.16
C PRO A 58 -3.96 -6.02 8.23
N ARG A 59 -2.93 -6.83 7.95
CA ARG A 59 -2.96 -8.29 8.11
C ARG A 59 -2.17 -8.69 9.36
N SER A 60 -2.59 -9.77 10.02
CA SER A 60 -1.92 -10.28 11.23
C SER A 60 -0.55 -10.88 10.92
N LYS A 61 -0.38 -11.43 9.71
CA LYS A 61 0.92 -11.82 9.14
C LYS A 61 1.24 -10.96 7.92
N ILE A 62 2.50 -10.61 7.75
CA ILE A 62 3.05 -9.80 6.66
C ILE A 62 4.22 -10.51 5.98
N PHE A 63 4.50 -10.12 4.74
CA PHE A 63 5.56 -10.71 3.92
C PHE A 63 6.95 -10.15 4.27
N PHE A 64 7.07 -8.83 4.44
CA PHE A 64 8.34 -8.20 4.75
C PHE A 64 8.61 -8.18 6.25
N LYS A 65 9.86 -8.47 6.64
CA LYS A 65 10.33 -8.30 8.01
C LYS A 65 10.67 -6.83 8.23
N PRO A 66 9.94 -6.09 9.10
CA PRO A 66 10.03 -4.63 9.10
C PRO A 66 11.44 -4.06 9.36
N ALA A 67 12.23 -4.71 10.21
CA ALA A 67 13.60 -4.29 10.52
C ALA A 67 14.58 -4.42 9.34
N GLU A 68 14.24 -5.19 8.31
CA GLU A 68 15.06 -5.41 7.10
C GLU A 68 14.46 -4.72 5.87
N THR A 69 13.27 -4.13 6.01
CA THR A 69 12.57 -3.46 4.93
C THR A 69 13.22 -2.11 4.63
N LYS A 70 13.39 -1.83 3.34
CA LYS A 70 13.68 -0.49 2.83
C LYS A 70 12.54 -0.07 1.91
N ALA A 71 12.07 1.15 2.06
CA ALA A 71 10.97 1.70 1.27
C ALA A 71 11.45 2.92 0.48
N VAL A 72 11.00 3.02 -0.78
CA VAL A 72 11.20 4.21 -1.62
C VAL A 72 9.83 4.72 -2.05
N ILE A 73 9.58 6.00 -1.82
CA ILE A 73 8.37 6.71 -2.24
C ILE A 73 8.72 7.55 -3.46
N VAL A 74 7.94 7.40 -4.52
CA VAL A 74 8.09 8.17 -5.76
C VAL A 74 6.73 8.69 -6.20
N THR A 75 6.68 9.95 -6.61
CA THR A 75 5.47 10.60 -7.14
C THR A 75 5.68 10.88 -8.62
N CYS A 76 4.73 10.47 -9.46
CA CYS A 76 4.85 10.55 -10.92
C CYS A 76 3.67 11.31 -11.53
N GLY A 77 3.90 11.94 -12.67
CA GLY A 77 2.88 12.69 -13.40
C GLY A 77 2.71 14.13 -12.92
N GLY A 78 1.53 14.69 -13.13
CA GLY A 78 1.19 16.05 -12.68
C GLY A 78 0.99 16.13 -11.17
N LEU A 79 1.19 17.33 -10.62
CA LEU A 79 0.94 17.59 -9.20
C LEU A 79 -0.56 17.66 -8.93
N CYS A 80 -0.97 17.09 -7.80
CA CYS A 80 -2.35 17.12 -7.31
C CYS A 80 -2.34 17.51 -5.82
N PRO A 81 -3.30 18.32 -5.35
CA PRO A 81 -3.46 18.59 -3.92
C PRO A 81 -3.53 17.29 -3.10
N GLY A 82 -2.88 17.26 -1.94
CA GLY A 82 -2.85 16.11 -1.03
C GLY A 82 -1.67 15.15 -1.24
N ILE A 83 -0.81 15.36 -2.24
CA ILE A 83 0.34 14.49 -2.48
C ILE A 83 1.31 14.44 -1.29
N ASN A 84 1.51 15.58 -0.62
CA ASN A 84 2.36 15.67 0.55
C ASN A 84 1.74 14.95 1.76
N ASP A 85 0.41 14.98 1.91
CA ASP A 85 -0.30 14.21 2.93
C ASP A 85 -0.10 12.70 2.73
N VAL A 86 -0.10 12.25 1.48
CA VAL A 86 0.19 10.84 1.15
C VAL A 86 1.63 10.48 1.52
N ILE A 87 2.63 11.31 1.13
CA ILE A 87 4.04 11.08 1.48
C ILE A 87 4.23 11.02 3.01
N ARG A 88 3.65 11.99 3.73
CA ARG A 88 3.71 12.08 5.19
C ARG A 88 3.07 10.86 5.85
N SER A 89 1.86 10.50 5.45
CA SER A 89 1.11 9.37 6.02
C SER A 89 1.83 8.03 5.82
N ILE A 90 2.37 7.79 4.62
CA ILE A 90 3.16 6.58 4.33
C ILE A 90 4.41 6.54 5.21
N THR A 91 5.16 7.65 5.26
CA THR A 91 6.41 7.74 6.04
C THR A 91 6.17 7.48 7.53
N LEU A 92 5.19 8.19 8.13
CA LEU A 92 4.87 8.03 9.55
C LEU A 92 4.30 6.64 9.87
N THR A 93 3.54 6.03 8.97
CA THR A 93 3.04 4.66 9.14
C THR A 93 4.18 3.66 9.12
N LEU A 94 5.07 3.74 8.13
CA LEU A 94 6.25 2.87 8.04
C LEU A 94 7.13 3.01 9.29
N PHE A 95 7.42 4.24 9.71
CA PHE A 95 8.28 4.53 10.85
C PHE A 95 7.65 4.15 12.19
N HIS A 96 6.52 4.76 12.56
CA HIS A 96 5.95 4.59 13.91
C HIS A 96 5.17 3.30 14.10
N ARG A 97 4.55 2.76 13.05
CA ARG A 97 3.66 1.59 13.16
C ARG A 97 4.37 0.30 12.83
N TYR A 98 5.30 0.35 11.87
CA TYR A 98 6.03 -0.83 11.41
C TYR A 98 7.50 -0.83 11.82
N ASN A 99 8.05 0.23 12.40
CA ASN A 99 9.48 0.33 12.76
C ASN A 99 10.43 0.22 11.57
N VAL A 100 9.97 0.59 10.37
CA VAL A 100 10.82 0.71 9.17
C VAL A 100 11.54 2.04 9.26
N THR A 101 12.87 2.01 9.33
CA THR A 101 13.69 3.23 9.44
C THR A 101 14.22 3.68 8.09
N GLU A 102 14.49 2.76 7.17
CA GLU A 102 15.05 3.00 5.83
C GLU A 102 13.99 3.45 4.82
N ILE A 103 13.53 4.69 4.93
CA ILE A 103 12.50 5.29 4.06
C ILE A 103 13.10 6.42 3.24
N TRP A 104 12.96 6.35 1.92
CA TRP A 104 13.59 7.25 0.96
C TRP A 104 12.58 7.85 0.00
N GLY A 105 12.84 9.07 -0.48
CA GLY A 105 12.07 9.76 -1.51
C GLY A 105 12.87 9.88 -2.79
N ALA A 106 12.33 9.42 -3.91
CA ALA A 106 12.91 9.61 -5.24
C ALA A 106 12.39 10.92 -5.85
N ASN A 107 13.31 11.84 -6.15
CA ASN A 107 12.97 13.13 -6.73
C ASN A 107 12.63 13.03 -8.22
N TYR A 108 11.75 13.91 -8.70
CA TYR A 108 11.43 14.05 -10.14
C TYR A 108 10.85 12.77 -10.79
N GLY A 109 10.02 12.04 -10.06
CA GLY A 109 9.35 10.83 -10.54
C GLY A 109 10.33 9.69 -10.83
N LEU A 110 10.06 8.91 -11.87
CA LEU A 110 10.89 7.73 -12.21
C LEU A 110 12.34 8.09 -12.54
N ARG A 111 12.64 9.36 -12.90
CA ARG A 111 14.01 9.83 -13.12
C ARG A 111 14.84 9.77 -11.83
N GLY A 112 14.22 9.94 -10.67
CA GLY A 112 14.88 9.81 -9.36
C GLY A 112 15.32 8.38 -9.05
N LEU A 113 14.82 7.39 -9.79
CA LEU A 113 15.23 5.99 -9.67
C LEU A 113 16.26 5.59 -10.73
N ASN A 114 16.53 6.44 -11.72
CA ASN A 114 17.50 6.16 -12.77
C ASN A 114 18.88 6.74 -12.38
N PRO A 115 19.90 5.89 -12.13
CA PRO A 115 21.25 6.36 -11.80
C PRO A 115 21.84 7.31 -12.84
N ASP A 116 21.51 7.14 -14.12
CA ASP A 116 22.03 7.99 -15.21
C ASP A 116 21.52 9.44 -15.14
N CYS A 117 20.42 9.69 -14.42
CA CYS A 117 19.90 11.04 -14.20
C CYS A 117 20.62 11.78 -13.07
N GLY A 118 21.41 11.09 -12.23
CA GLY A 118 22.23 11.70 -11.18
C GLY A 118 21.44 12.38 -10.06
N HIS A 119 20.17 12.04 -9.87
CA HIS A 119 19.35 12.62 -8.80
C HIS A 119 19.58 11.88 -7.48
N GLU A 120 19.95 12.61 -6.43
CA GLU A 120 20.05 12.04 -5.09
C GLU A 120 18.66 11.77 -4.50
N MET A 121 18.53 10.61 -3.84
CA MET A 121 17.36 10.28 -3.04
C MET A 121 17.41 11.01 -1.70
N ILE A 122 16.26 11.45 -1.22
CA ILE A 122 16.13 12.16 0.06
C ILE A 122 15.73 11.18 1.15
N ARG A 123 16.31 11.31 2.34
CA ARG A 123 15.86 10.54 3.51
C ARG A 123 14.54 11.11 4.04
N LEU A 124 13.52 10.28 4.14
CA LEU A 124 12.22 10.66 4.71
C LEU A 124 12.16 10.22 6.17
N THR A 125 12.39 11.17 7.09
CA THR A 125 12.22 10.96 8.53
C THR A 125 10.91 11.60 9.01
N PRO A 126 10.39 11.21 10.20
CA PRO A 126 9.24 11.89 10.81
C PRO A 126 9.42 13.42 10.88
N GLU A 127 10.61 13.89 11.24
CA GLU A 127 10.95 15.31 11.35
C GLU A 127 10.93 16.00 9.98
N PHE A 128 11.44 15.32 8.94
CA PHE A 128 11.45 15.85 7.58
C PHE A 128 10.03 16.03 7.05
N VAL A 129 9.14 15.07 7.29
CA VAL A 129 7.76 15.11 6.76
C VAL A 129 6.78 15.85 7.67
N ASP A 130 7.21 16.43 8.79
CA ASP A 130 6.29 17.02 9.75
C ASP A 130 5.52 18.22 9.17
N ASN A 131 6.23 19.06 8.41
CA ASN A 131 5.73 20.35 7.90
C ASN A 131 5.58 20.40 6.37
N ILE A 132 5.48 19.24 5.70
CA ILE A 132 5.30 19.21 4.23
C ILE A 132 3.83 19.33 3.81
N THR A 133 2.90 19.18 4.74
CA THR A 133 1.46 19.39 4.56
C THR A 133 1.12 20.83 4.98
N SER A 134 0.47 21.60 4.12
CA SER A 134 0.03 22.98 4.39
C SER A 134 -1.49 23.08 4.27
#